data_AF-A0A927S7U9-F1
#
_entry.id   AF-A0A927S7U9-F1
#
_cell.length_a   1.000
_cell.length_b   1.000
_cell.length_c   1.000
_cell.angle_alpha   90.00
_cell.angle_beta   90.00
_cell.angle_gamma   90.00
#
_symmetry.space_group_name_H-M   'P 1'
#
loop_
_entity.id
_entity.type
_entity.pdbx_description
1 polymer ?
#
loop_
_entity_poly.entity_id
_entity_poly.type
_entity_poly.pdbx_seq_one_letter_code
_entity_poly.pdbx_strand_id
1 'polypeptide(L)'
;MNQSKRAPKTLRAYFGHKALIVAIVLVIGLIAMLMSMKISNCSVLVGDAMSARADYLLTGSQESEEALDRFFTQEYIQSGALKEDRAKYENYNISNYIDLPSVEWIWVWPWSSNASVRVHDKVVSISGSPIEDELTDENGNPVSVAPVPPAWPTGDYAVRVKNVGGRWLIDEIVLLELDKKAAEK
;
A
#
# COMPACT_ATOMS: atom_id res chain seq x y z
N MET A 1 -65.96 13.48 21.52
CA MET A 1 -66.00 13.68 20.05
C MET A 1 -64.65 14.21 19.60
N ASN A 2 -63.81 13.38 18.96
CA ASN A 2 -62.68 13.90 18.18
C ASN A 2 -62.32 12.89 17.08
N GLN A 3 -62.90 13.08 15.89
CA GLN A 3 -62.61 12.26 14.72
C GLN A 3 -61.39 12.87 14.01
N SER A 4 -60.22 12.27 14.24
CA SER A 4 -58.98 12.60 13.52
C SER A 4 -59.14 12.22 12.04
N LYS A 5 -59.41 13.21 11.17
CA LYS A 5 -59.39 13.04 9.71
C LYS A 5 -57.98 12.67 9.23
N ARG A 6 -57.71 11.39 8.99
CA ARG A 6 -56.52 10.96 8.22
C ARG A 6 -56.71 11.40 6.77
N ALA A 7 -55.87 12.33 6.31
CA ALA A 7 -55.84 12.77 4.92
C ALA A 7 -55.55 11.56 3.99
N PRO A 8 -56.29 11.41 2.87
CA PRO A 8 -56.02 10.34 1.92
C PRO A 8 -54.65 10.57 1.27
N LYS A 9 -53.73 9.61 1.40
CA LYS A 9 -52.47 9.64 0.65
C LYS A 9 -52.83 9.54 -0.84
N THR A 10 -52.66 10.64 -1.57
CA THR A 10 -52.96 10.70 -3.00
C THR A 10 -52.09 9.70 -3.75
N LEU A 11 -52.67 9.01 -4.74
CA LEU A 11 -51.97 8.00 -5.57
C LEU A 11 -50.61 8.51 -6.07
N ARG A 12 -50.55 9.80 -6.43
CA ARG A 12 -49.34 10.52 -6.86
C ARG A 12 -48.22 10.53 -5.81
N ALA A 13 -48.55 10.68 -4.52
CA ALA A 13 -47.57 10.65 -3.43
C ALA A 13 -46.98 9.25 -3.22
N TYR A 14 -47.77 8.20 -3.47
CA TYR A 14 -47.28 6.81 -3.43
C TYR A 14 -46.30 6.52 -4.56
N PHE A 15 -46.65 6.86 -5.81
CA PHE A 15 -45.75 6.67 -6.95
C PHE A 15 -44.48 7.53 -6.85
N GLY A 16 -44.59 8.77 -6.38
CA GLY A 16 -43.43 9.64 -6.16
C GLY A 16 -42.45 9.09 -5.12
N HIS A 17 -42.95 8.56 -4.00
CA HIS A 17 -42.10 7.96 -2.97
C HIS A 17 -41.38 6.70 -3.46
N LYS A 18 -42.06 5.84 -4.24
CA LYS A 18 -41.44 4.64 -4.82
C LYS A 18 -40.41 4.99 -5.89
N ALA A 19 -40.69 5.97 -6.75
CA ALA A 19 -39.73 6.47 -7.73
C ALA A 19 -38.48 7.07 -7.07
N LEU A 20 -38.65 7.82 -5.96
CA LEU A 20 -37.54 8.34 -5.18
C LEU A 20 -36.66 7.23 -4.61
N ILE A 21 -37.25 6.17 -4.04
CA ILE A 21 -36.50 5.03 -3.53
C ILE A 21 -35.68 4.38 -4.65
N VAL A 22 -36.28 4.15 -5.82
CA VAL A 22 -35.58 3.59 -6.98
C VAL A 22 -34.42 4.49 -7.40
N ALA A 23 -34.62 5.80 -7.47
CA ALA A 23 -33.57 6.75 -7.81
C ALA A 23 -32.41 6.71 -6.79
N ILE A 24 -32.69 6.64 -5.49
CA ILE A 24 -31.67 6.52 -4.45
C ILE A 24 -30.87 5.23 -4.61
N VAL A 25 -31.54 4.10 -4.87
CA VAL A 25 -30.87 2.81 -5.09
C VAL A 25 -29.94 2.87 -6.31
N LEU A 26 -30.37 3.50 -7.41
CA LEU A 26 -29.53 3.69 -8.60
C LEU A 26 -28.30 4.56 -8.30
N VAL A 27 -28.46 5.64 -7.52
CA VAL A 27 -27.34 6.51 -7.12
C VAL A 27 -26.34 5.75 -6.23
N ILE A 28 -26.81 4.95 -5.28
CA ILE A 28 -25.95 4.12 -4.44
C ILE A 28 -25.20 3.08 -5.30
N GLY A 29 -25.88 2.45 -6.25
CA GLY A 29 -25.24 1.51 -7.19
C GLY A 29 -24.14 2.15 -8.02
N LEU A 30 -24.37 3.36 -8.53
CA LEU A 30 -23.37 4.13 -9.27
C LEU A 30 -22.18 4.50 -8.38
N ILE A 31 -22.43 4.93 -7.14
CA ILE A 31 -21.39 5.22 -6.15
C ILE A 31 -20.54 3.96 -5.87
N ALA A 32 -21.18 2.82 -5.65
CA ALA A 32 -20.48 1.55 -5.39
C ALA A 32 -19.62 1.13 -6.59
N MET A 33 -20.14 1.26 -7.81
CA MET A 33 -19.38 0.97 -9.03
C MET A 33 -18.14 1.87 -9.18
N LEU A 34 -18.28 3.17 -8.91
CA LEU A 34 -17.14 4.10 -8.95
C LEU A 34 -16.10 3.77 -7.87
N MET A 35 -16.53 3.41 -6.66
CA MET A 35 -15.60 2.96 -5.62
C MET A 35 -14.88 1.67 -6.04
N SER A 36 -15.62 0.67 -6.55
CA SER A 36 -15.05 -0.61 -6.98
C SER A 36 -13.94 -0.45 -8.02
N MET A 37 -14.14 0.45 -9.01
CA MET A 37 -13.12 0.73 -10.01
C MET A 37 -11.85 1.31 -9.39
N LYS A 38 -11.99 2.24 -8.43
CA LYS A 38 -10.84 2.82 -7.73
C LYS A 38 -10.13 1.82 -6.82
N ILE A 39 -10.90 0.99 -6.11
CA ILE A 39 -10.37 -0.09 -5.26
C ILE A 39 -9.51 -1.05 -6.08
N SER A 40 -10.01 -1.51 -7.23
CA SER A 40 -9.27 -2.43 -8.11
C SER A 40 -7.96 -1.83 -8.62
N ASN A 41 -7.95 -0.54 -8.98
CA ASN A 41 -6.72 0.11 -9.43
C ASN A 41 -5.70 0.24 -8.30
N CYS A 42 -6.17 0.56 -7.09
CA CYS A 42 -5.29 0.67 -5.92
C CYS A 42 -4.76 -0.69 -5.47
N SER A 43 -5.55 -1.78 -5.55
CA SER A 43 -5.10 -3.10 -5.12
C SER A 43 -3.94 -3.62 -5.96
N VAL A 44 -4.05 -3.49 -7.29
CA VAL A 44 -2.99 -3.91 -8.21
C VAL A 44 -1.75 -3.04 -8.03
N LEU A 45 -1.94 -1.70 -8.02
CA LEU A 45 -0.84 -0.77 -7.81
C LEU A 45 -0.06 -1.07 -6.53
N VAL A 46 -0.76 -1.23 -5.41
CA VAL A 46 -0.11 -1.42 -4.11
C VAL A 46 0.57 -2.79 -4.03
N GLY A 47 -0.04 -3.86 -4.55
CA GLY A 47 0.61 -5.16 -4.62
C GLY A 47 1.93 -5.10 -5.41
N ASP A 48 1.87 -4.57 -6.64
CA ASP A 48 3.04 -4.48 -7.51
C ASP A 48 4.12 -3.56 -6.92
N ALA A 49 3.71 -2.43 -6.32
CA ALA A 49 4.63 -1.48 -5.72
C ALA A 49 5.35 -2.01 -4.47
N MET A 50 4.67 -2.84 -3.65
CA MET A 50 5.28 -3.45 -2.47
C MET A 50 6.33 -4.48 -2.89
N SER A 51 6.05 -5.29 -3.91
CA SER A 51 7.04 -6.20 -4.48
C SER A 51 8.19 -5.47 -5.15
N ALA A 52 7.92 -4.41 -5.91
CA ALA A 52 8.96 -3.60 -6.52
C ALA A 52 9.86 -2.91 -5.47
N ARG A 53 9.26 -2.45 -4.37
CA ARG A 53 10.01 -1.93 -3.21
C ARG A 53 10.87 -3.03 -2.59
N ALA A 54 10.36 -4.24 -2.39
CA ALA A 54 11.13 -5.35 -1.85
C ALA A 54 12.35 -5.69 -2.72
N ASP A 55 12.18 -5.77 -4.06
CA ASP A 55 13.31 -5.98 -4.96
C ASP A 55 14.33 -4.84 -4.86
N TYR A 56 13.89 -3.58 -4.97
CA TYR A 56 14.81 -2.43 -4.89
C TYR A 56 15.62 -2.39 -3.59
N LEU A 57 14.98 -2.69 -2.45
CA LEU A 57 15.60 -2.66 -1.13
C LEU A 57 16.58 -3.82 -0.92
N LEU A 58 16.28 -5.02 -1.41
CA LEU A 58 17.04 -6.24 -1.13
C LEU A 58 18.11 -6.53 -2.17
N THR A 59 17.79 -6.35 -3.45
CA THR A 59 18.61 -6.80 -4.58
C THR A 59 18.92 -5.67 -5.56
N GLY A 60 17.92 -4.83 -5.87
CA GLY A 60 17.99 -3.81 -6.92
C GLY A 60 18.29 -4.41 -8.29
N SER A 61 17.89 -5.65 -8.52
CA SER A 61 18.25 -6.41 -9.73
C SER A 61 17.26 -6.20 -10.87
N GLN A 62 15.99 -5.98 -10.54
CA GLN A 62 14.91 -5.74 -11.50
C GLN A 62 14.45 -4.29 -11.43
N GLU A 63 14.38 -3.73 -10.22
CA GLU A 63 13.90 -2.38 -9.97
C GLU A 63 15.05 -1.45 -9.58
N SER A 64 15.26 -0.40 -10.39
CA SER A 64 16.11 0.74 -10.01
C SER A 64 15.28 1.82 -9.31
N GLU A 65 15.94 2.78 -8.66
CA GLU A 65 15.24 3.90 -8.02
C GLU A 65 14.38 4.69 -9.01
N GLU A 66 14.86 4.86 -10.25
CA GLU A 66 14.13 5.54 -11.32
C GLU A 66 12.91 4.73 -11.77
N ALA A 67 13.01 3.40 -11.80
CA ALA A 67 11.89 2.54 -12.16
C ALA A 67 10.74 2.62 -11.14
N LEU A 68 11.02 3.02 -9.89
CA LEU A 68 10.02 3.21 -8.84
C LEU A 68 9.14 4.46 -9.06
N ASP A 69 9.51 5.38 -9.97
CA ASP A 69 8.67 6.54 -10.35
C ASP A 69 7.26 6.13 -10.80
N ARG A 70 7.13 4.87 -11.22
CA ARG A 70 5.90 4.34 -11.79
C ARG A 70 4.88 3.94 -10.73
N PHE A 71 5.37 3.75 -9.51
CA PHE A 71 4.60 3.28 -8.36
C PHE A 71 4.48 4.35 -7.29
N PHE A 72 5.51 5.17 -7.12
CA PHE A 72 5.63 6.13 -6.03
C PHE A 72 5.56 7.57 -6.52
N THR A 73 5.07 8.45 -5.66
CA THR A 73 5.13 9.89 -5.89
C THR A 73 6.59 10.36 -5.81
N GLN A 74 6.89 11.43 -6.55
CA GLN A 74 8.23 12.01 -6.54
C GLN A 74 8.60 12.54 -5.15
N GLU A 75 7.62 13.07 -4.43
CA GLU A 75 7.77 13.52 -3.05
C GLU A 75 8.20 12.37 -2.13
N TYR A 76 7.63 11.17 -2.27
CA TYR A 76 8.01 10.01 -1.49
C TYR A 76 9.42 9.52 -1.84
N ILE A 77 9.78 9.45 -3.12
CA ILE A 77 11.13 9.05 -3.55
C ILE A 77 12.18 10.03 -3.00
N GLN A 78 11.91 11.34 -3.11
CA GLN A 78 12.80 12.39 -2.65
C GLN A 78 12.87 12.54 -1.12
N SER A 79 11.92 11.96 -0.37
CA SER A 79 11.94 11.97 1.09
C SER A 79 13.18 11.27 1.68
N GLY A 80 13.81 10.38 0.89
CA GLY A 80 14.95 9.58 1.33
C GLY A 80 14.59 8.30 2.08
N ALA A 81 13.31 8.07 2.40
CA ALA A 81 12.87 6.88 3.15
C ALA A 81 13.27 5.56 2.47
N LEU A 82 13.15 5.48 1.14
CA LEU A 82 13.58 4.31 0.37
C LEU A 82 15.10 4.08 0.43
N LYS A 83 15.90 5.15 0.45
CA LYS A 83 17.37 5.06 0.55
C LYS A 83 17.80 4.63 1.94
N GLU A 84 17.16 5.18 2.96
CA GLU A 84 17.41 4.81 4.36
C GLU A 84 17.08 3.33 4.61
N ASP A 85 15.96 2.84 4.07
CA ASP A 85 15.61 1.43 4.14
C ASP A 85 16.60 0.55 3.36
N ARG A 86 17.06 1.00 2.19
CA ARG A 86 18.00 0.26 1.34
C ARG A 86 19.36 0.11 2.00
N ALA A 87 19.86 1.18 2.65
CA ALA A 87 21.15 1.19 3.34
C ALA A 87 21.32 0.06 4.37
N LYS A 88 20.22 -0.48 4.91
CA LYS A 88 20.23 -1.64 5.82
C LYS A 88 20.75 -2.92 5.16
N TYR A 89 20.61 -3.02 3.83
CA TYR A 89 20.94 -4.21 3.04
C TYR A 89 22.11 -4.00 2.07
N GLU A 90 22.61 -2.76 1.90
CA GLU A 90 23.66 -2.43 0.92
C GLU A 90 24.97 -3.21 1.09
N ASN A 91 25.26 -3.67 2.30
CA ASN A 91 26.47 -4.46 2.62
C ASN A 91 26.31 -5.97 2.40
N TYR A 92 25.19 -6.40 1.83
CA TYR A 92 24.88 -7.81 1.61
C TYR A 92 24.60 -8.08 0.14
N ASN A 93 25.14 -9.17 -0.36
CA ASN A 93 24.74 -9.73 -1.65
C ASN A 93 23.59 -10.73 -1.41
N ILE A 94 22.36 -10.28 -1.60
CA ILE A 94 21.16 -11.10 -1.39
C ILE A 94 20.93 -11.96 -2.62
N SER A 95 20.97 -13.27 -2.43
CA SER A 95 20.84 -14.27 -3.49
C SER A 95 19.40 -14.77 -3.67
N ASN A 96 18.62 -14.80 -2.59
CA ASN A 96 17.25 -15.30 -2.61
C ASN A 96 16.40 -14.66 -1.50
N TYR A 97 15.13 -14.45 -1.80
CA TYR A 97 14.10 -14.05 -0.84
C TYR A 97 12.73 -14.48 -1.40
N ILE A 98 11.75 -14.63 -0.51
CA ILE A 98 10.37 -14.92 -0.90
C ILE A 98 9.52 -13.75 -0.42
N ASP A 99 8.98 -12.98 -1.37
CA ASP A 99 8.09 -11.86 -1.13
C ASP A 99 6.62 -12.26 -1.29
N LEU A 100 5.78 -11.90 -0.32
CA LEU A 100 4.38 -12.32 -0.20
C LEU A 100 3.50 -11.18 0.34
N PRO A 101 3.41 -10.02 -0.33
CA PRO A 101 2.58 -8.92 0.13
C PRO A 101 1.11 -9.28 -0.05
N SER A 102 0.28 -8.93 0.93
CA SER A 102 -1.15 -9.17 0.90
C SER A 102 -1.94 -7.89 1.15
N VAL A 103 -2.73 -7.47 0.18
CA VAL A 103 -3.61 -6.31 0.33
C VAL A 103 -4.89 -6.72 1.05
N GLU A 104 -5.05 -6.25 2.28
CA GLU A 104 -6.15 -6.68 3.15
C GLU A 104 -7.38 -5.81 3.05
N TRP A 105 -7.18 -4.49 2.98
CA TRP A 105 -8.27 -3.53 3.03
C TRP A 105 -7.96 -2.28 2.22
N ILE A 106 -8.96 -1.77 1.51
CA ILE A 106 -8.85 -0.55 0.71
C ILE A 106 -10.08 0.31 0.98
N TRP A 107 -9.85 1.60 1.20
CA TRP A 107 -10.89 2.59 1.34
C TRP A 107 -10.63 3.82 0.49
N VAL A 108 -11.61 4.16 -0.34
CA VAL A 108 -11.55 5.30 -1.26
C VAL A 108 -12.94 5.87 -1.48
N TRP A 109 -13.09 7.19 -1.29
CA TRP A 109 -14.31 7.88 -1.67
C TRP A 109 -14.35 8.12 -3.18
N PRO A 110 -15.53 8.06 -3.82
CA PRO A 110 -15.63 8.16 -5.28
C PRO A 110 -15.23 9.55 -5.79
N TRP A 111 -15.41 10.61 -5.00
CA TRP A 111 -14.93 11.97 -5.29
C TRP A 111 -13.55 12.29 -4.70
N SER A 112 -12.91 11.36 -3.99
CA SER A 112 -11.57 11.57 -3.43
C SER A 112 -10.49 11.20 -4.45
N SER A 113 -9.41 11.97 -4.45
CA SER A 113 -8.16 11.64 -5.14
C SER A 113 -7.18 10.90 -4.24
N ASN A 114 -7.57 10.57 -3.01
CA ASN A 114 -6.76 9.81 -2.06
C ASN A 114 -7.47 8.52 -1.66
N ALA A 115 -6.69 7.46 -1.49
CA ALA A 115 -7.12 6.18 -0.95
C ALA A 115 -6.23 5.75 0.22
N SER A 116 -6.82 5.03 1.16
CA SER A 116 -6.11 4.39 2.27
C SER A 116 -6.13 2.89 2.05
N VAL A 117 -4.96 2.27 2.08
CA VAL A 117 -4.78 0.83 1.87
C VAL A 117 -4.08 0.25 3.09
N ARG A 118 -4.50 -0.93 3.53
CA ARG A 118 -3.77 -1.75 4.49
C ARG A 118 -3.18 -2.96 3.78
N VAL A 119 -1.89 -3.17 4.01
CA VAL A 119 -1.14 -4.27 3.41
C VAL A 119 -0.44 -5.02 4.53
N HIS A 120 -0.56 -6.34 4.55
CA HIS A 120 0.34 -7.19 5.28
C HIS A 120 1.56 -7.46 4.42
N ASP A 121 2.68 -6.83 4.74
CA ASP A 121 3.94 -6.99 4.00
C ASP A 121 4.80 -8.06 4.67
N LYS A 122 5.23 -9.03 3.87
CA LYS A 122 5.92 -10.22 4.38
C LYS A 122 6.98 -10.68 3.39
N VAL A 123 8.23 -10.57 3.82
CA VAL A 123 9.37 -11.18 3.14
C VAL A 123 10.00 -12.22 4.07
N VAL A 124 10.21 -13.42 3.55
CA VAL A 124 10.81 -14.54 4.29
C VAL A 124 11.99 -15.14 3.53
N SER A 125 12.78 -15.95 4.24
CA SER A 125 13.88 -16.74 3.65
C SER A 125 14.96 -15.89 2.96
N ILE A 126 15.25 -14.71 3.50
CA ILE A 126 16.32 -13.84 2.99
C ILE A 126 17.65 -14.57 3.16
N SER A 127 18.28 -14.89 2.05
CA SER A 127 19.56 -15.59 1.99
C SER A 127 20.56 -14.71 1.26
N GLY A 128 21.65 -14.37 1.92
CA GLY A 128 22.69 -13.52 1.34
C GLY A 128 23.98 -13.65 2.14
N SER A 129 25.07 -13.21 1.52
CA SER A 129 26.38 -13.17 2.15
C SER A 129 26.80 -11.72 2.34
N PRO A 130 27.53 -11.40 3.43
CA PRO A 130 28.15 -10.09 3.55
C PRO A 130 29.12 -9.89 2.38
N ILE A 131 29.21 -8.66 1.89
CA ILE A 131 30.23 -8.27 0.94
C ILE A 131 31.54 -8.13 1.75
N GLU A 132 32.35 -9.19 1.75
CA GLU A 132 33.59 -9.28 2.55
C GLU A 132 34.69 -8.33 2.04
N ASP A 133 34.56 -7.86 0.80
CA ASP A 133 35.52 -6.97 0.17
C ASP A 133 35.26 -5.51 0.63
N GLU A 134 36.18 -4.99 1.46
CA GLU A 134 36.48 -3.55 1.62
C GLU A 134 35.60 -2.67 2.52
N LEU A 135 34.75 -3.20 3.39
CA LEU A 135 34.14 -2.33 4.41
C LEU A 135 35.19 -1.94 5.45
N THR A 136 35.72 -0.74 5.30
CA THR A 136 36.66 -0.11 6.23
C THR A 136 36.01 1.12 6.84
N ASP A 137 36.24 1.34 8.14
CA ASP A 137 35.78 2.55 8.80
C ASP A 137 36.57 3.78 8.30
N GLU A 138 36.19 4.97 8.75
CA GLU A 138 36.90 6.22 8.42
C GLU A 138 38.39 6.22 8.83
N ASN A 139 38.81 5.22 9.63
CA ASN A 139 40.17 5.00 10.11
C ASN A 139 40.90 3.85 9.37
N GLY A 140 40.27 3.22 8.38
CA GLY A 140 40.86 2.11 7.61
C GLY A 140 40.82 0.75 8.31
N ASN A 141 40.08 0.60 9.41
CA ASN A 141 39.91 -0.68 10.08
C ASN A 141 38.80 -1.49 9.43
N PRO A 142 38.95 -2.82 9.29
CA PRO A 142 37.90 -3.67 8.76
C PRO A 142 36.65 -3.60 9.65
N VAL A 143 35.52 -3.23 9.06
CA VAL A 143 34.21 -3.24 9.69
C VAL A 143 33.66 -4.65 9.58
N SER A 144 33.48 -5.31 10.73
CA SER A 144 32.81 -6.60 10.77
C SER A 144 31.33 -6.41 10.46
N VAL A 145 30.90 -6.87 9.28
CA VAL A 145 29.49 -7.02 8.94
C VAL A 145 28.94 -8.27 9.62
N ALA A 146 27.67 -8.26 10.01
CA ALA A 146 27.03 -9.47 10.51
C ALA A 146 27.03 -10.55 9.42
N PRO A 147 27.14 -11.84 9.77
CA PRO A 147 27.20 -12.92 8.78
C PRO A 147 25.86 -13.15 8.07
N VAL A 148 24.75 -12.59 8.59
CA VAL A 148 23.40 -12.77 8.05
C VAL A 148 22.76 -11.40 7.84
N PRO A 149 22.06 -11.17 6.70
CA PRO A 149 21.31 -9.94 6.46
C PRO A 149 20.26 -9.66 7.56
N PRO A 150 19.91 -8.39 7.80
CA PRO A 150 18.82 -8.04 8.69
C PRO A 150 17.50 -8.71 8.30
N ALA A 151 16.66 -9.01 9.28
CA ALA A 151 15.31 -9.51 9.02
C ALA A 151 14.42 -8.41 8.42
N TRP A 152 13.54 -8.77 7.49
CA TRP A 152 12.52 -7.86 6.97
C TRP A 152 11.53 -7.48 8.07
N PRO A 153 11.13 -6.20 8.17
CA PRO A 153 10.08 -5.77 9.10
C PRO A 153 8.70 -6.26 8.64
N THR A 154 8.43 -7.56 8.78
CA THR A 154 7.14 -8.18 8.42
C THR A 154 6.04 -7.66 9.34
N GLY A 155 4.91 -7.26 8.78
CA GLY A 155 3.80 -6.70 9.56
C GLY A 155 2.76 -5.97 8.72
N ASP A 156 1.88 -5.26 9.42
CA ASP A 156 0.78 -4.50 8.81
C ASP A 156 1.21 -3.06 8.55
N TYR A 157 1.00 -2.61 7.32
CA TYR A 157 1.35 -1.28 6.83
C TYR A 157 0.11 -0.51 6.41
N ALA A 158 0.07 0.78 6.77
CA ALA A 158 -0.82 1.75 6.16
C ALA A 158 -0.13 2.38 4.95
N VAL A 159 -0.73 2.22 3.78
CA VAL A 159 -0.27 2.83 2.53
C VAL A 159 -1.26 3.91 2.12
N ARG A 160 -0.77 5.13 1.92
CA ARG A 160 -1.55 6.22 1.33
C ARG A 160 -1.27 6.31 -0.15
N VAL A 161 -2.34 6.32 -0.93
CA VAL A 161 -2.28 6.38 -2.39
C VAL A 161 -2.97 7.65 -2.85
N LYS A 162 -2.37 8.34 -3.81
CA LYS A 162 -2.84 9.62 -4.35
C LYS A 162 -2.97 9.52 -5.87
N ASN A 163 -4.04 10.10 -6.40
CA ASN A 163 -4.23 10.26 -7.83
C ASN A 163 -3.62 11.60 -8.27
N VAL A 164 -2.56 11.53 -9.07
CA VAL A 164 -1.85 12.67 -9.65
C VAL A 164 -2.00 12.60 -11.16
N GLY A 165 -2.68 13.58 -11.76
CA GLY A 165 -2.85 13.65 -13.22
C GLY A 165 -3.56 12.46 -13.85
N GLY A 166 -4.45 11.77 -13.11
CA GLY A 166 -5.16 10.58 -13.57
C GLY A 166 -4.49 9.26 -13.20
N ARG A 167 -3.28 9.28 -12.67
CA ARG A 167 -2.51 8.10 -12.26
C ARG A 167 -2.51 7.95 -10.74
N TRP A 168 -2.79 6.75 -10.24
CA TRP A 168 -2.62 6.43 -8.82
C TRP A 168 -1.15 6.13 -8.52
N LEU A 169 -0.61 6.71 -7.45
CA LEU A 169 0.76 6.57 -6.98
C LEU A 169 0.78 6.49 -5.45
N ILE A 170 1.76 5.80 -4.88
CA ILE A 170 1.98 5.73 -3.44
C ILE A 170 2.63 7.02 -2.94
N ASP A 171 1.99 7.65 -1.97
CA ASP A 171 2.39 8.90 -1.34
C ASP A 171 3.11 8.66 -0.01
N GLU A 172 2.72 7.62 0.73
CA GLU A 172 3.37 7.25 1.99
C GLU A 172 3.14 5.78 2.34
N ILE A 173 4.11 5.18 3.04
CA ILE A 173 4.02 3.86 3.67
C ILE A 173 4.40 4.01 5.15
N VAL A 174 3.57 3.50 6.05
CA VAL A 174 3.81 3.54 7.50
C VAL A 174 3.54 2.17 8.10
N LEU A 175 4.52 1.63 8.84
CA LEU A 175 4.33 0.43 9.64
C LEU A 175 3.36 0.71 10.80
N LEU A 176 2.28 -0.04 10.89
CA LEU A 176 1.30 0.03 11.97
C LEU A 176 1.63 -0.96 13.08
N GLU A 177 1.84 -2.22 12.71
CA GLU A 177 2.06 -3.32 13.65
C GLU A 177 3.10 -4.28 13.08
N LEU A 178 4.15 -4.55 13.86
CA LEU A 178 5.18 -5.54 13.50
C LEU A 178 4.72 -6.93 13.92
N ASP A 179 4.79 -7.91 13.02
CA ASP A 179 4.57 -9.31 13.36
C ASP A 179 5.78 -9.87 14.11
N LYS A 180 5.72 -9.80 15.44
CA LYS A 180 6.79 -10.27 16.33
C LYS A 180 7.10 -11.77 16.16
N LYS A 181 6.15 -12.58 15.67
CA LYS A 181 6.40 -14.02 15.46
C LYS A 181 7.24 -14.29 14.21
N ALA A 182 7.25 -13.36 13.25
CA ALA A 182 8.10 -13.44 12.07
C ALA A 182 9.55 -13.01 12.37
N ALA A 183 9.77 -12.21 13.43
CA ALA A 183 11.09 -11.69 13.81
C ALA A 183 11.94 -12.66 14.66
N GLU A 184 11.35 -13.74 15.21
CA GLU A 184 12.01 -14.68 16.13
C GLU A 184 12.47 -16.00 15.46
N LYS A 185 12.39 -16.10 14.13
CA LYS A 185 12.83 -17.29 13.36
C LYS A 185 13.99 -16.97 12.44
#